data_AF-A0A7X6YNI4-F1
#
_entry.id   AF-A0A7X6YNI4-F1
#
_cell.length_a   1.000
_cell.length_b   1.000
_cell.length_c   1.000
_cell.angle_alpha   90.00
_cell.angle_beta   90.00
_cell.angle_gamma   90.00
#
_symmetry.space_group_name_H-M   'P 1'
#
loop_
_entity.id
_entity.type
_entity.pdbx_description
1 polymer ?
#
loop_
_entity_poly.entity_id
_entity_poly.type
_entity_poly.pdbx_seq_one_letter_code
_entity_poly.pdbx_strand_id
1 'polypeptide(L)' 'MDLSIKNTTREQRKEIVKNALAISITGTDFPSDKVLKIVKEYVDGISEIEEVQKKIIALYKKGGEHNG' A
#
# COMPACT_ATOMS: atom_id res chain seq x y z
N MET A 1 -3.78 14.76 8.34
CA MET A 1 -2.91 13.74 8.97
C MET A 1 -1.69 13.63 8.09
N ASP A 2 -0.50 13.87 8.64
CA ASP A 2 0.73 13.75 7.85
C ASP A 2 0.97 12.27 7.52
N LEU A 3 1.29 11.99 6.26
CA LEU A 3 1.53 10.63 5.78
C LEU A 3 3.00 10.38 5.48
N SER A 4 3.88 11.38 5.62
CA SER A 4 5.30 11.19 5.34
C SER A 4 5.96 10.31 6.40
N ILE A 5 6.92 9.47 5.99
CA ILE A 5 7.68 8.64 6.93
C ILE A 5 8.51 9.49 7.91
N LYS A 6 8.83 10.74 7.53
CA LYS A 6 9.57 11.70 8.36
C LYS A 6 8.77 12.21 9.56
N ASN A 7 7.45 12.31 9.40
CA ASN A 7 6.54 12.91 10.38
C ASN A 7 5.66 11.86 11.08
N THR A 8 5.89 10.58 10.82
CA THR A 8 5.09 9.49 11.37
C THR A 8 5.96 8.45 12.05
N THR A 9 5.42 7.80 13.08
CA THR A 9 6.01 6.60 13.67
C THR A 9 5.60 5.35 12.90
N ARG A 10 6.33 4.26 13.11
CA ARG A 10 5.95 2.95 12.56
C ARG A 10 4.54 2.52 12.96
N GLU A 11 4.13 2.80 14.20
CA GLU A 11 2.80 2.44 14.70
C GLU A 11 1.71 3.25 14.00
N GLN A 12 1.91 4.56 13.84
CA GLN A 12 1.00 5.40 13.06
C GLN A 12 0.86 4.91 11.63
N ARG A 13 1.97 4.54 10.97
CA ARG A 13 1.94 3.97 9.62
C ARG A 13 1.24 2.61 9.55
N LYS A 14 1.36 1.77 10.59
CA LYS A 14 0.57 0.52 10.67
C LYS A 14 -0.92 0.81 10.75
N GLU A 15 -1.34 1.77 11.56
CA GLU A 15 -2.76 2.15 11.67
C GLU A 15 -3.30 2.75 10.37
N ILE A 16 -2.53 3.61 9.70
CA ILE A 16 -2.85 4.16 8.39
C ILE A 16 -3.08 3.03 7.38
N VAL A 17 -2.15 2.08 7.28
CA VAL A 17 -2.27 0.94 6.36
C VAL A 17 -3.44 0.04 6.72
N LYS A 18 -3.65 -0.25 8.01
CA LYS A 18 -4.77 -1.09 8.47
C LYS A 18 -6.13 -0.46 8.11
N ASN A 19 -6.27 0.84 8.32
CA ASN A 19 -7.49 1.57 7.98
C ASN A 19 -7.73 1.61 6.47
N ALA A 20 -6.68 1.86 5.67
CA ALA A 20 -6.78 1.84 4.22
C ALA A 20 -7.16 0.45 3.67
N LEU A 21 -6.55 -0.62 4.22
CA LEU A 21 -6.86 -1.99 3.82
C LEU A 21 -8.29 -2.38 4.22
N ALA A 22 -8.74 -2.00 5.42
CA ALA A 22 -10.11 -2.24 5.86
C ALA A 22 -11.14 -1.61 4.90
N ILE A 23 -10.88 -0.41 4.39
CA ILE A 23 -11.71 0.25 3.37
C ILE A 23 -11.65 -0.49 2.02
N SER A 24 -10.51 -1.04 1.64
CA SER A 24 -10.38 -1.78 0.36
C SER A 24 -11.10 -3.14 0.36
N ILE A 25 -11.19 -3.79 1.53
CA ILE A 25 -11.79 -5.14 1.66
C ILE A 25 -13.32 -5.09 1.65
N THR A 26 -13.95 -3.95 1.99
CA THR A 26 -15.42 -3.85 2.03
C THR A 26 -16.08 -3.92 0.66
N GLY A 27 -15.32 -3.95 -0.44
CA GLY A 27 -15.85 -4.11 -1.81
C GLY A 27 -15.15 -5.15 -2.69
N THR A 28 -14.04 -5.76 -2.26
CA THR A 28 -13.24 -6.67 -3.10
C THR A 28 -12.49 -7.74 -2.29
N ASP A 29 -12.06 -8.79 -2.99
CA ASP A 29 -11.15 -9.84 -2.51
C ASP A 29 -9.94 -9.28 -1.75
N PHE A 30 -9.40 -10.08 -0.83
CA PHE A 30 -8.29 -9.68 0.04
C PHE A 30 -7.08 -9.22 -0.80
N PRO A 31 -6.38 -8.14 -0.41
CA PRO A 31 -5.21 -7.67 -1.15
C PRO A 31 -4.15 -8.77 -1.25
N SER A 32 -3.61 -8.98 -2.45
CA SER A 32 -2.59 -9.99 -2.71
C SER A 32 -1.31 -9.79 -1.88
N ASP A 33 -0.54 -10.86 -1.64
CA ASP A 33 0.76 -10.81 -0.95
C ASP A 33 1.73 -9.78 -1.54
N LYS A 34 1.65 -9.54 -2.86
CA LYS A 34 2.48 -8.52 -3.54
C LYS A 34 2.13 -7.12 -3.06
N VAL A 35 0.83 -6.81 -2.93
CA VAL A 35 0.36 -5.54 -2.38
C VAL A 35 0.76 -5.41 -0.92
N LEU A 36 0.60 -6.47 -0.12
CA LEU A 36 0.99 -6.51 1.30
C LEU A 36 2.50 -6.25 1.50
N LYS A 37 3.35 -6.80 0.64
CA LYS A 37 4.80 -6.52 0.65
C LYS A 37 5.11 -5.04 0.35
N ILE A 38 4.43 -4.45 -0.62
CA ILE A 38 4.64 -3.05 -1.01
C ILE A 38 4.20 -2.09 0.11
N VAL A 39 3.02 -2.30 0.72
CA VAL A 39 2.57 -1.45 1.84
C VAL A 39 3.41 -1.61 3.10
N LYS A 40 4.06 -2.77 3.28
CA LYS A 40 5.01 -3.00 4.37
C LYS A 40 6.25 -2.11 4.26
N GLU A 41 6.69 -1.76 3.05
CA GLU A 41 7.80 -0.82 2.85
C GLU A 41 7.50 0.56 3.44
N TYR A 42 6.25 1.03 3.34
CA TYR A 42 5.81 2.25 4.00
C TYR A 42 5.82 2.11 5.52
N VAL A 43 5.23 1.03 6.06
CA VAL A 43 5.23 0.75 7.51
C VAL A 43 6.64 0.78 8.09
N ASP A 44 7.58 0.10 7.43
CA ASP A 44 8.97 0.00 7.88
C ASP A 44 9.77 1.28 7.64
N GLY A 45 9.20 2.30 6.99
CA GLY A 45 9.85 3.59 6.74
C GLY A 45 10.92 3.52 5.64
N ILE A 46 10.80 2.54 4.74
CA ILE A 46 11.72 2.31 3.61
C ILE A 46 11.31 3.16 2.41
N SER A 47 10.00 3.36 2.19
CA SER A 47 9.45 4.11 1.06
C SER A 47 8.37 5.08 1.51
N GLU A 48 8.31 6.25 0.88
CA GLU A 48 7.21 7.19 1.06
C GLU A 48 5.90 6.61 0.48
N ILE A 49 4.77 7.12 0.98
CA ILE A 49 3.44 6.64 0.57
C ILE A 49 3.20 6.80 -0.93
N GLU A 50 3.71 7.88 -1.54
CA GLU A 50 3.60 8.11 -2.99
C GLU A 50 4.34 7.06 -3.81
N GLU A 51 5.51 6.62 -3.35
CA GLU A 51 6.29 5.57 -4.02
C GLU A 51 5.58 4.21 -3.91
N VAL A 52 5.00 3.91 -2.74
CA VAL A 52 4.17 2.71 -2.52
C VAL A 52 2.95 2.72 -3.45
N GLN A 53 2.26 3.86 -3.60
CA GLN A 53 1.14 3.99 -4.53
C GLN A 53 1.55 3.74 -5.98
N LYS A 54 2.66 4.33 -6.44
CA LYS A 54 3.19 4.09 -7.80
C LYS A 54 3.50 2.61 -8.04
N LYS A 55 4.13 1.93 -7.08
CA LYS A 55 4.44 0.49 -7.16
C LYS A 55 3.18 -0.36 -7.27
N ILE A 56 2.13 -0.05 -6.50
CA ILE A 56 0.84 -0.75 -6.55
C ILE A 56 0.16 -0.52 -7.91
N ILE A 57 0.11 0.71 -8.40
CA ILE A 57 -0.47 1.01 -9.72
C ILE A 57 0.29 0.28 -10.83
N ALA A 58 1.62 0.27 -10.77
CA ALA A 58 2.46 -0.45 -11.73
C ALA A 58 2.22 -1.97 -11.68
N LEU A 59 2.01 -2.54 -10.47
CA LEU A 59 1.68 -3.95 -10.29
C LEU A 59 0.38 -4.32 -11.02
N TYR A 60 -0.67 -3.51 -10.88
CA TYR A 60 -1.95 -3.76 -11.54
C TYR A 60 -1.90 -3.47 -13.04
N LYS A 61 -1.18 -2.44 -13.50
CA LYS A 61 -0.95 -2.18 -14.92
C LYS A 61 -0.26 -3.37 -15.60
N LYS A 62 0.81 -3.90 -14.99
CA LYS A 62 1.56 -5.05 -15.50
C LYS A 62 0.74 -6.36 -15.46
N GLY A 63 -0.20 -6.48 -14.52
CA GLY A 63 -1.13 -7.61 -14.45
C GLY A 63 -2.29 -7.54 -15.47
N GLY A 64 -2.60 -6.35 -15.98
CA GLY A 64 -3.64 -6.13 -16.99
C GLY A 64 -3.22 -6.46 -18.43
N GLU A 65 -1.93 -6.57 -18.72
CA GLU A 65 -1.39 -6.80 -20.07
C GLU A 65 -1.35 -8.28 -20.51
N HIS A 66 -2.05 -9.19 -19.81
CA HIS A 66 -2.16 -10.61 -20.21
C HIS A 66 -3.60 -11.07 -20.48
N ASN A 67 -4.47 -10.15 -20.92
CA ASN A 67 -5.75 -10.49 -21.53
C ASN A 67 -5.91 -9.68 -22.83
N GLY A 68 -5.14 -10.08 -23.85
CA GLY A 68 -5.27 -9.64 -25.24
C GLY A 68 -5.27 -10.87 -26.14
#